data_AF-A0A8S3GQK1-F1
#
_entry.id   AF-A0A8S3GQK1-F1
#
_cell.length_a   1.000
_cell.length_b   1.000
_cell.length_c   1.000
_cell.angle_alpha   90.00
_cell.angle_beta   90.00
_cell.angle_gamma   90.00
#
_symmetry.space_group_name_H-M   'P 1'
#
loop_
_entity.id
_entity.type
_entity.pdbx_description
1 polymer ?
#
loop_
_entity_poly.entity_id
_entity_poly.type
_entity_poly.pdbx_seq_one_letter_code
_entity_poly.pdbx_strand_id
1 'polypeptide(L)'
;ISGTGSLRIGATFLAKFFPGNKIIYLPNPSWGNHTPIMKHAGLDVKSYRYYDPKTCGFDFNGAKEDIEKIPENSIILFHACAHNPTGVDPRPEQ
;
A
#
# COMPACT_ATOMS: atom_id res chain seq x y z
N ILE A 1 10.80 16.68 -10.04
CA ILE A 1 10.39 15.68 -9.03
C ILE A 1 8.88 15.50 -9.16
N SER A 2 8.39 14.27 -9.32
CA SER A 2 6.96 13.92 -9.45
C SER A 2 6.66 12.71 -8.55
N GLY A 3 5.47 12.11 -8.64
CA GLY A 3 5.04 10.99 -7.76
C GLY A 3 6.04 9.83 -7.71
N THR A 4 6.50 9.34 -8.87
CA THR A 4 7.49 8.25 -8.96
C THR A 4 8.79 8.55 -8.20
N GLY A 5 9.34 9.75 -8.38
CA GLY A 5 10.58 10.15 -7.72
C GLY A 5 10.41 10.30 -6.21
N SER A 6 9.26 10.83 -5.79
CA SER A 6 8.92 10.99 -4.37
C SER A 6 8.82 9.62 -3.68
N LEU A 7 8.14 8.65 -4.30
CA LEU A 7 8.07 7.27 -3.81
C LEU A 7 9.45 6.63 -3.72
N ARG A 8 10.30 6.78 -4.75
CA ARG A 8 11.65 6.22 -4.74
C ARG A 8 12.49 6.76 -3.58
N ILE A 9 12.46 8.07 -3.34
CA ILE A 9 13.21 8.71 -2.25
C ILE A 9 12.67 8.23 -0.89
N GLY A 10 11.36 8.28 -0.68
CA GLY A 10 10.73 7.82 0.56
C GLY A 10 11.01 6.36 0.87
N ALA A 11 10.88 5.48 -0.13
CA ALA A 11 11.19 4.05 0.01
C ALA A 11 12.66 3.81 0.36
N THR A 12 13.60 4.55 -0.25
CA THR A 12 15.04 4.45 0.09
C THR A 12 15.30 4.85 1.54
N PHE A 13 14.66 5.94 1.96
CA PHE A 13 14.80 6.43 3.33
C PHE A 13 14.28 5.39 4.34
N LEU A 14 13.10 4.83 4.10
CA LEU A 14 12.53 3.77 4.94
C LEU A 14 13.42 2.51 4.94
N ALA A 15 13.89 2.08 3.78
CA ALA A 15 14.79 0.93 3.67
C ALA A 15 16.08 1.13 4.46
N LYS A 16 16.65 2.34 4.45
CA LYS A 16 17.92 2.62 5.13
C LYS A 16 17.79 2.92 6.62
N PHE A 17 16.73 3.61 7.04
CA PHE A 17 16.69 4.23 8.37
C PHE A 17 15.54 3.79 9.26
N PHE A 18 14.45 3.26 8.71
CA PHE A 18 13.33 2.80 9.54
C PHE A 18 13.75 1.58 10.38
N PRO A 19 13.62 1.57 11.72
CA PRO A 19 14.11 0.45 12.53
C PRO A 19 13.17 -0.77 12.53
N GLY A 20 11.93 -0.61 12.05
CA GLY A 20 10.91 -1.65 12.04
C GLY A 20 11.01 -2.60 10.84
N ASN A 21 9.89 -3.26 10.57
CA ASN A 21 9.78 -4.24 9.50
C ASN A 21 10.01 -3.61 8.13
N LYS A 22 10.86 -4.24 7.31
CA LYS A 22 11.23 -3.78 5.95
C LYS A 22 10.28 -4.27 4.86
N ILE A 23 9.08 -4.70 5.26
CA ILE A 23 7.99 -5.09 4.38
C ILE A 23 7.01 -3.92 4.27
N ILE A 24 6.76 -3.47 3.05
CA ILE A 24 5.68 -2.53 2.74
C ILE A 24 4.44 -3.27 2.21
N TYR A 25 3.28 -2.85 2.70
CA TYR A 25 1.98 -3.43 2.36
C TYR A 25 1.25 -2.52 1.38
N LEU A 26 0.86 -3.06 0.23
CA LEU A 26 0.15 -2.35 -0.84
C LEU A 26 -1.31 -2.85 -0.95
N PRO A 27 -2.26 -2.02 -1.39
CA PRO A 27 -3.60 -2.49 -1.70
C PRO A 27 -3.54 -3.53 -2.84
N ASN A 28 -4.48 -4.48 -2.85
CA ASN A 28 -4.65 -5.42 -3.95
C ASN A 28 -5.97 -5.18 -4.69
N PRO A 29 -5.95 -4.72 -5.97
CA PRO A 29 -4.77 -4.34 -6.76
C PRO A 29 -4.21 -2.95 -6.35
N SER A 30 -3.07 -2.54 -6.93
CA SER A 30 -2.48 -1.20 -6.80
C SER A 30 -1.79 -0.79 -8.12
N TRP A 31 -1.32 0.46 -8.23
CA TRP A 31 -0.61 0.94 -9.42
C TRP A 31 0.63 0.09 -9.69
N GLY A 32 0.76 -0.43 -10.92
CA GLY A 32 1.75 -1.46 -11.27
C GLY A 32 3.22 -1.08 -10.98
N ASN A 33 3.54 0.20 -10.89
CA ASN A 33 4.89 0.67 -10.57
C ASN A 33 5.21 0.70 -9.07
N HIS A 34 4.23 0.55 -8.17
CA HIS A 34 4.52 0.52 -6.73
C HIS A 34 5.48 -0.63 -6.38
N THR A 35 5.14 -1.87 -6.75
CA THR A 35 5.98 -3.03 -6.46
C THR A 35 7.43 -2.90 -6.94
N PRO A 36 7.73 -2.58 -8.22
CA PRO A 36 9.11 -2.46 -8.67
C PRO A 36 9.86 -1.29 -8.01
N ILE A 37 9.21 -0.16 -7.71
CA ILE A 37 9.85 0.96 -6.99
C ILE A 37 10.27 0.54 -5.59
N MET A 38 9.39 -0.13 -4.85
CA MET A 38 9.66 -0.56 -3.46
C MET A 38 10.74 -1.64 -3.41
N LYS A 39 10.65 -2.65 -4.27
CA LYS A 39 11.68 -3.69 -4.38
C LYS A 39 13.04 -3.12 -4.76
N HIS A 40 13.09 -2.22 -5.75
CA HIS A 40 14.34 -1.54 -6.13
C HIS A 40 14.91 -0.64 -5.01
N ALA A 41 14.08 -0.23 -4.06
CA ALA A 41 14.52 0.48 -2.87
C ALA A 41 15.07 -0.40 -1.75
N GLY A 42 14.96 -1.73 -1.87
CA GLY A 42 15.36 -2.68 -0.84
C GLY A 42 14.27 -2.98 0.20
N LEU A 43 13.00 -2.70 -0.11
CA LEU A 43 11.86 -3.14 0.69
C LEU A 43 11.24 -4.41 0.10
N ASP A 44 10.82 -5.31 0.97
CA ASP A 44 9.94 -6.41 0.59
C ASP A 44 8.50 -5.91 0.42
N VAL A 45 7.71 -6.61 -0.39
CA VAL A 45 6.34 -6.17 -0.72
C VAL A 45 5.37 -7.29 -0.38
N LYS A 46 4.36 -6.95 0.43
CA LYS A 46 3.15 -7.75 0.66
C LYS A 46 1.93 -6.91 0.27
N SER A 47 0.76 -7.53 0.30
CA SER A 47 -0.50 -6.86 0.00
C SER A 47 -1.54 -7.06 1.09
N TYR A 48 -2.52 -6.17 1.11
CA TYR A 48 -3.76 -6.29 1.87
C TYR A 48 -4.96 -6.21 0.90
N ARG A 49 -6.07 -6.86 1.24
CA ARG A 49 -7.30 -6.80 0.44
C ARG A 49 -7.79 -5.35 0.31
N TYR A 50 -8.28 -5.00 -0.87
CA TYR A 50 -8.78 -3.65 -1.15
C TYR A 50 -10.04 -3.66 -2.00
N TYR A 51 -10.06 -4.39 -3.11
CA TYR A 51 -11.21 -4.39 -4.03
C TYR A 51 -11.96 -5.71 -3.98
N ASP A 52 -13.29 -5.64 -3.87
CA ASP A 52 -14.18 -6.79 -4.00
C ASP A 52 -14.83 -6.82 -5.40
N PRO A 53 -14.46 -7.78 -6.27
CA PRO A 53 -15.04 -7.90 -7.60
C PRO A 53 -16.54 -8.22 -7.61
N LYS A 54 -17.10 -8.75 -6.52
CA LYS A 54 -18.54 -9.08 -6.45
C LYS A 54 -19.40 -7.84 -6.25
N THR A 55 -18.91 -6.88 -5.48
CA THR A 55 -19.61 -5.62 -5.17
C THR A 55 -19.11 -4.44 -6.01
N CYS A 56 -18.01 -4.62 -6.74
CA CYS A 56 -17.27 -3.55 -7.43
C CYS A 56 -16.89 -2.39 -6.48
N GLY A 57 -16.68 -2.71 -5.20
CA GLY A 57 -16.49 -1.76 -4.12
C GLY A 57 -15.20 -1.98 -3.34
N PHE A 58 -14.97 -1.12 -2.35
CA PHE A 58 -13.89 -1.28 -1.38
C PHE A 58 -14.25 -2.40 -0.39
N ASP A 59 -13.41 -3.44 -0.34
CA ASP A 59 -13.52 -4.56 0.61
C ASP A 59 -13.06 -4.11 2.00
N PHE A 60 -13.89 -3.32 2.68
CA PHE A 60 -13.56 -2.77 3.99
C PHE A 60 -13.27 -3.84 5.03
N ASN A 61 -14.11 -4.88 5.10
CA ASN A 61 -13.94 -5.95 6.08
C ASN A 61 -12.64 -6.73 5.83
N GLY A 62 -12.35 -7.05 4.58
CA GLY A 62 -11.11 -7.73 4.22
C GLY A 62 -9.86 -6.88 4.45
N ALA A 63 -9.91 -5.59 4.07
CA ALA A 63 -8.84 -4.64 4.32
C ALA A 63 -8.54 -4.52 5.82
N LYS A 64 -9.59 -4.34 6.64
CA LYS A 64 -9.48 -4.23 8.09
C LYS A 64 -8.86 -5.48 8.72
N GLU A 65 -9.38 -6.66 8.38
CA GLU A 65 -8.88 -7.93 8.91
C GLU A 65 -7.39 -8.15 8.55
N ASP A 66 -6.99 -7.81 7.33
CA ASP A 66 -5.59 -7.93 6.91
C ASP A 66 -4.69 -6.94 7.64
N ILE A 67 -5.13 -5.67 7.76
CA ILE A 67 -4.38 -4.61 8.45
C ILE A 67 -4.20 -4.93 9.94
N GLU A 68 -5.22 -5.46 10.61
CA GLU A 68 -5.14 -5.88 12.02
C GLU A 68 -4.11 -7.00 12.25
N LYS A 69 -3.79 -7.79 11.20
CA LYS A 69 -2.77 -8.86 11.25
C LYS A 69 -1.38 -8.39 10.84
N ILE A 70 -1.24 -7.15 10.33
CA ILE A 70 0.06 -6.61 9.97
C ILE A 70 0.87 -6.42 11.26
N PRO A 71 2.12 -6.93 11.34
CA PRO A 71 2.95 -6.76 12.54
C PRO A 71 3.13 -5.28 12.89
N GLU A 72 3.18 -4.98 14.18
CA GLU A 72 3.51 -3.63 14.66
C GLU A 72 4.83 -3.12 14.05
N ASN A 73 4.95 -1.80 13.89
CA ASN A 73 6.09 -1.15 13.24
C ASN A 73 6.34 -1.64 11.80
N SER A 74 5.26 -1.86 11.02
CA SER A 74 5.31 -2.11 9.58
C SER A 74 4.94 -0.86 8.76
N ILE A 75 5.15 -0.92 7.44
CA ILE A 75 4.90 0.18 6.52
C ILE A 75 3.67 -0.15 5.67
N ILE A 76 2.68 0.73 5.63
CA ILE A 76 1.51 0.58 4.75
C ILE A 76 1.46 1.77 3.78
N LEU A 77 1.25 1.49 2.49
CA LEU A 77 1.02 2.53 1.49
C LEU A 77 -0.47 2.67 1.23
N PHE A 78 -1.01 3.85 1.51
CA PHE A 78 -2.39 4.20 1.17
C PHE A 78 -2.45 5.10 -0.05
N HIS A 79 -3.53 4.96 -0.82
CA HIS A 79 -3.96 5.98 -1.76
C HIS A 79 -4.90 6.91 -0.99
N ALA A 80 -4.56 8.20 -0.92
CA ALA A 80 -5.40 9.16 -0.21
C ALA A 80 -6.80 9.31 -0.86
N CYS A 81 -6.85 9.23 -2.19
CA CYS A 81 -8.05 9.24 -3.01
C CYS A 81 -7.72 8.75 -4.42
N ALA A 82 -8.74 8.63 -5.27
CA ALA A 82 -8.67 8.21 -6.66
C ALA A 82 -7.81 6.95 -6.81
N HIS A 83 -8.16 5.89 -6.07
CA HIS A 83 -7.38 4.67 -6.04
C HIS A 83 -7.07 4.15 -7.46
N ASN A 84 -5.82 3.77 -7.71
CA ASN A 84 -5.36 3.30 -9.01
C ASN A 84 -4.97 1.82 -8.85
N PRO A 85 -5.60 0.88 -9.58
CA PRO A 85 -6.36 1.11 -10.81
C PRO A 85 -7.90 1.15 -10.67
N THR A 86 -8.44 0.92 -9.48
CA THR A 86 -9.88 0.59 -9.35
C THR A 86 -10.81 1.80 -9.46
N GLY A 87 -10.33 3.01 -9.16
CA GLY A 87 -11.14 4.22 -9.04
C GLY A 87 -12.08 4.24 -7.83
N VAL A 88 -11.96 3.26 -6.93
CA VAL A 88 -12.86 3.09 -5.77
C VAL A 88 -12.13 3.52 -4.50
N ASP A 89 -12.69 4.49 -3.79
CA ASP A 89 -12.15 4.99 -2.52
C ASP A 89 -13.03 4.58 -1.32
N PRO A 90 -12.47 4.45 -0.10
CA PRO A 90 -13.25 4.31 1.13
C PRO A 90 -14.13 5.54 1.37
N ARG A 91 -15.26 5.34 2.04
CA ARG A 91 -16.06 6.46 2.58
C ARG A 91 -15.44 6.99 3.87
N PRO A 92 -15.72 8.24 4.28
CA PRO A 92 -15.17 8.79 5.53
C PRO A 92 -15.45 7.97 6.80
N GLU A 93 -16.54 7.20 6.84
CA GLU A 93 -16.91 6.36 7.97
C GLU A 93 -16.15 5.02 8.02
N GLN A 94 -15.36 4.71 6.99
CA GLN A 94 -14.57 3.49 6.81
C GLN A 94 -13.08 3.81 7.00
#